data_AF-A0A837I9M8-F1
#
_entry.id   AF-A0A837I9M8-F1
#
_cell.length_a   1.000
_cell.length_b   1.000
_cell.length_c   1.000
_cell.angle_alpha   90.00
_cell.angle_beta   90.00
_cell.angle_gamma   90.00
#
_symmetry.space_group_name_H-M   'P 1'
#
loop_
_entity.id
_entity.type
_entity.pdbx_description
1 polymer ?
#
loop_
_entity_poly.entity_id
_entity_poly.type
_entity_poly.pdbx_seq_one_letter_code
_entity_poly.pdbx_strand_id
1 'polypeptide(L)' 'MDSVQTLLVIVVISLTVLLVVVGVQVMLIIIDLRRAIKRLNSILEDAILGGGLIRPEKLSSVLELLHKNKKLETHGGS' A
#
# COMPACT_ATOMS: atom_id res chain seq x y z
N MET A 1 32.33 42.93 1.29
CA MET A 1 31.02 42.25 1.41
C MET A 1 30.75 42.11 2.89
N ASP A 2 29.58 42.52 3.37
CA ASP A 2 29.22 42.34 4.78
C ASP A 2 29.15 40.85 5.13
N SER A 3 29.64 40.50 6.32
CA SER A 3 29.67 39.11 6.80
C SER A 3 28.27 38.48 6.83
N VAL A 4 27.26 39.28 7.14
CA VAL A 4 25.85 38.86 7.15
C VAL A 4 25.37 38.51 5.74
N GLN A 5 25.70 39.32 4.73
CA GLN A 5 25.31 39.06 3.35
C GLN A 5 25.95 37.77 2.82
N THR A 6 27.22 37.53 3.16
CA THR A 6 27.92 36.30 2.77
C THR A 6 27.27 35.05 3.38
N LEU A 7 26.88 35.14 4.66
CA LEU A 7 26.22 34.04 5.38
C LEU A 7 24.84 33.73 4.79
N LEU A 8 24.04 34.76 4.51
CA LEU A 8 22.73 34.62 3.88
C LEU A 8 22.83 33.97 2.49
N VAL A 9 23.80 34.36 1.67
CA VAL A 9 24.00 33.77 0.34
C VAL A 9 24.30 32.26 0.44
N ILE A 10 25.17 31.86 1.36
CA ILE A 10 25.50 30.43 1.57
C ILE A 10 24.26 29.65 2.00
N VAL A 11 23.46 30.18 2.93
CA VAL A 11 22.26 29.52 3.43
C VAL A 11 21.23 29.37 2.32
N VAL A 12 20.97 30.42 1.55
CA VAL A 12 20.01 30.37 0.43
C VAL A 12 20.43 29.32 -0.59
N ILE A 13 21.70 29.34 -1.03
CA ILE A 13 22.21 28.36 -1.99
C ILE A 13 22.05 26.94 -1.42
N SER A 14 22.40 26.74 -0.15
CA SER A 14 22.29 25.43 0.50
C SER A 14 20.83 24.95 0.54
N LEU A 15 19.90 25.81 0.95
CA LEU A 15 18.48 25.49 0.99
C LEU A 15 17.92 25.22 -0.42
N THR A 16 18.32 25.99 -1.42
CA THR A 16 17.91 25.76 -2.82
C THR A 16 18.41 24.41 -3.32
N VAL A 17 19.67 24.07 -3.09
CA VAL A 17 20.22 22.76 -3.48
C VAL A 17 19.49 21.63 -2.78
N LEU A 18 19.24 21.75 -1.47
CA LEU A 18 18.48 20.76 -0.71
C LEU A 18 17.06 20.58 -1.28
N LEU A 19 16.36 21.67 -1.58
CA LEU A 19 15.02 21.61 -2.17
C LEU A 19 15.01 20.94 -3.54
N VAL A 20 16.01 21.22 -4.38
CA VAL A 20 16.15 20.56 -5.70
C VAL A 20 16.34 19.05 -5.52
N VAL A 21 17.23 18.63 -4.62
CA VAL A 21 17.48 17.21 -4.35
C VAL A 21 16.21 16.52 -3.83
N VAL A 22 15.52 17.12 -2.86
CA VAL A 22 14.26 16.57 -2.33
C VAL A 22 13.19 16.50 -3.43
N GLY A 23 13.08 17.51 -4.30
CA GLY A 23 12.15 17.50 -5.42
C GLY A 23 12.38 16.31 -6.38
N VAL A 24 13.65 16.04 -6.71
CA VAL A 24 14.02 14.87 -7.52
C VAL A 24 13.69 13.57 -6.78
N GLN A 25 14.01 13.47 -5.49
CA GLN A 25 13.71 12.29 -4.68
C GLN A 25 12.21 11.98 -4.67
N VAL A 26 11.36 12.98 -4.44
CA VAL A 26 9.90 12.81 -4.41
C VAL A 26 9.38 12.36 -5.79
N MET A 27 9.90 12.91 -6.89
CA MET A 27 9.53 12.46 -8.24
C MET A 27 9.86 10.98 -8.47
N LEU A 28 11.07 10.54 -8.08
CA LEU A 28 11.46 9.13 -8.20
C LEU A 28 10.55 8.21 -7.36
N ILE A 29 10.26 8.61 -6.12
CA ILE A 29 9.36 7.86 -5.22
C ILE A 29 7.96 7.73 -5.84
N ILE A 30 7.41 8.79 -6.43
CA ILE A 30 6.09 8.75 -7.08
C ILE A 30 6.09 7.78 -8.27
N ILE A 31 7.16 7.76 -9.06
CA ILE A 31 7.29 6.85 -10.21
C ILE A 31 7.29 5.39 -9.75
N ASP A 32 8.08 5.08 -8.73
CA ASP A 32 8.14 3.72 -8.17
C ASP A 32 6.82 3.31 -7.52
N LEU A 33 6.18 4.22 -6.79
CA LEU A 33 4.88 3.99 -6.16
C LEU A 33 3.81 3.71 -7.22
N ARG A 34 3.76 4.48 -8.31
CA ARG A 34 2.84 4.23 -9.44
C ARG A 34 3.05 2.85 -10.04
N ARG A 35 4.31 2.39 -10.16
CA ARG A 35 4.64 1.06 -10.66
C ARG A 35 4.20 -0.05 -9.70
N ALA A 36 4.41 0.15 -8.40
CA ALA A 36 3.97 -0.77 -7.36
C ALA A 36 2.44 -0.90 -7.33
N ILE A 37 1.71 0.21 -7.39
CA ILE A 37 0.23 0.22 -7.43
C ILE A 37 -0.29 -0.57 -8.63
N LYS A 38 0.29 -0.40 -9.82
CA LYS A 38 -0.12 -1.18 -11.01
C LYS A 38 0.03 -2.69 -10.80
N ARG A 39 1.13 -3.13 -10.17
CA ARG A 39 1.36 -4.54 -9.86
C ARG A 39 0.42 -5.04 -8.77
N LEU A 40 0.14 -4.23 -7.75
CA LEU A 40 -0.83 -4.56 -6.73
C LEU A 40 -2.23 -4.70 -7.31
N ASN A 41 -2.61 -3.83 -8.25
CA ASN A 41 -3.91 -3.92 -8.92
C ASN A 41 -4.04 -5.22 -9.72
N SER A 42 -3.01 -5.61 -10.47
CA SER A 42 -3.05 -6.90 -11.20
C SER A 42 -3.09 -8.10 -10.27
N ILE A 43 -2.35 -8.08 -9.14
CA ILE A 43 -2.40 -9.16 -8.15
C ILE A 43 -3.76 -9.24 -7.47
N LEU A 44 -4.35 -8.08 -7.16
CA LEU A 44 -5.68 -8.00 -6.57
C LEU A 44 -6.74 -8.52 -7.53
N GLU A 45 -6.67 -8.12 -8.80
CA GLU A 45 -7.56 -8.60 -9.87
C GLU A 45 -7.40 -10.11 -10.08
N ASP A 46 -6.18 -10.63 -10.11
CA ASP A 46 -5.93 -12.08 -10.20
C ASP A 46 -6.41 -12.83 -8.97
N ALA A 47 -6.24 -12.30 -7.75
CA ALA A 47 -6.71 -12.95 -6.53
C ALA A 47 -8.25 -12.93 -6.40
N ILE A 48 -8.87 -11.85 -6.84
CA ILE A 48 -10.33 -11.65 -6.78
C ILE A 48 -11.04 -12.39 -7.92
N LEU A 49 -10.61 -12.19 -9.16
CA LEU A 49 -11.25 -12.69 -10.38
C LEU A 49 -10.65 -14.00 -10.88
N GLY A 50 -9.33 -14.19 -10.78
CA GLY A 50 -8.64 -15.40 -11.26
C GLY A 50 -8.49 -16.53 -10.23
N GLY A 51 -8.44 -16.19 -8.93
CA GLY A 51 -8.11 -17.10 -7.82
C GLY A 51 -9.30 -17.71 -7.08
N GLY A 52 -10.54 -17.39 -7.48
CA GLY A 52 -11.74 -18.06 -6.97
C GLY A 52 -12.30 -17.53 -5.64
N LEU A 53 -11.84 -16.37 -5.14
CA LEU A 53 -12.44 -15.72 -3.96
C LEU A 53 -13.82 -15.11 -4.26
N ILE A 54 -14.09 -14.65 -5.49
CA ILE A 54 -15.44 -14.31 -5.97
C ILE A 54 -15.95 -15.40 -6.94
N ARG A 55 -15.77 -16.67 -6.55
CA ARG A 55 -16.71 -17.70 -7.00
C ARG A 55 -17.73 -17.89 -5.89
N PRO A 56 -19.03 -17.61 -6.12
CA PRO A 56 -20.07 -17.80 -5.09
C PRO A 56 -20.04 -19.23 -4.52
N GLU A 57 -19.56 -20.20 -5.30
CA GLU A 57 -19.37 -21.61 -4.93
C GLU A 57 -18.41 -21.84 -3.74
N LYS A 58 -17.27 -21.11 -3.69
CA LYS A 58 -16.25 -21.26 -2.63
C LYS A 58 -16.62 -20.47 -1.37
N LEU A 59 -17.19 -19.27 -1.54
CA LEU A 59 -17.72 -18.47 -0.43
C LEU A 59 -18.90 -19.16 0.26
N SER A 60 -19.78 -19.82 -0.51
CA SER A 60 -20.86 -20.65 0.05
C SER A 60 -20.32 -21.80 0.89
N SER A 61 -19.26 -22.47 0.43
CA SER A 61 -18.63 -23.58 1.17
C SER A 61 -18.01 -23.12 2.50
N VAL A 62 -17.34 -21.95 2.52
CA VAL A 62 -16.78 -21.39 3.77
C VAL A 62 -17.90 -20.93 4.72
N LEU A 63 -18.96 -20.33 4.19
CA LEU A 63 -20.14 -19.94 4.96
C LEU A 63 -20.84 -21.16 5.59
N GLU A 64 -21.00 -22.25 4.84
CA GLU A 64 -21.58 -23.50 5.35
C GLU A 64 -20.71 -24.15 6.42
N LEU A 65 -19.37 -24.17 6.25
CA LEU A 65 -18.46 -24.70 7.25
C LEU A 65 -18.50 -23.90 8.55
N LEU A 66 -18.60 -22.57 8.47
CA LEU A 66 -18.74 -21.69 9.63
C LEU A 66 -20.08 -21.91 10.35
N HIS A 67 -21.16 -22.06 9.59
CA HIS A 67 -22.50 -22.31 10.13
C HIS A 67 -22.63 -23.71 10.76
N LYS A 68 -21.97 -24.71 10.17
CA LYS A 68 -21.99 -26.09 10.68
C LYS A 68 -21.16 -26.26 11.96
N ASN A 69 -20.06 -25.52 12.11
CA ASN A 69 -19.27 -25.55 13.35
C ASN A 69 -20.09 -25.03 14.55
N LYS A 70 -20.89 -23.98 14.35
CA LYS A 70 -21.77 -23.41 15.38
C LYS A 70 -22.89 -24.37 15.84
N LYS A 71 -23.27 -25.37 15.03
CA LYS A 71 -24.35 -26.33 15.35
C LYS A 71 -23.83 -27.60 16.04
N LEU A 72 -22.52 -27.85 16.02
CA LEU A 72 -21.90 -29.03 16.65
C LEU A 72 -21.52 -28.78 18.11
N GLU A 73 -21.41 -27.53 18.56
CA GLU A 73 -21.13 -27.19 19.96
C GLU A 73 -22.34 -27.37 20.90
N THR A 74 -23.56 -27.53 20.37
CA THR A 74 -24.79 -27.60 21.19
C THR A 74 -25.38 -29.01 21.36
N HIS A 75 -24.73 -30.06 20.83
CA HIS A 75 -25.20 -31.45 20.94
C HIS A 75 -24.09 -32.43 21.38
N GLY A 76 -23.28 -32.03 22.36
CA GLY A 76 -22.19 -32.84 22.91
C GLY A 76 -22.07 -32.81 24.43
N GLY A 77 -23.20 -32.72 25.13
CA GLY A 77 -23.26 -32.87 26.59
C GLY A 77 -24.12 -34.07 26.96
N SER A 78 -23.48 -35.23 27.12
CA SER A 78 -24.00 -36.37 27.90
C SER A 78 -23.30 -36.39 29.24
#